data_AF-A0A4R6KZP2-F1
#
_entry.id   AF-A0A4R6KZP2-F1
#
_cell.length_a   1.000
_cell.length_b   1.000
_cell.length_c   1.000
_cell.angle_alpha   90.00
_cell.angle_beta   90.00
_cell.angle_gamma   90.00
#
_symmetry.space_group_name_H-M   'P 1'
#
loop_
_entity.id
_entity.type
_entity.pdbx_description
1 polymer ?
#
loop_
_entity_poly.entity_id
_entity_poly.type
_entity_poly.pdbx_seq_one_letter_code
_entity_poly.pdbx_strand_id
1 'polypeptide(L)'
;MLNRIQKARNNQSGFTLIELLIVIVILGVLSGIVVFAVKGITDRGDLAACKTEVKTIAVAEEAHFAKTTPGAYADLAGLVTDGLLRPGPTKYVLSASATDGSIAMKAGVPVGCDAG
;
A
#
# COMPACT_ATOMS: atom_id res chain seq x y z
N MET A 1 -46.58 37.24 -13.84
CA MET A 1 -45.50 36.22 -13.74
C MET A 1 -44.07 36.82 -13.70
N LEU A 2 -43.82 38.00 -14.29
CA LEU A 2 -42.50 38.63 -14.34
C LEU A 2 -41.89 39.01 -12.96
N ASN A 3 -42.72 39.32 -11.95
CA ASN A 3 -42.26 39.71 -10.61
C ASN A 3 -41.57 38.58 -9.81
N ARG A 4 -41.70 37.31 -10.21
CA ARG A 4 -41.01 36.19 -9.53
C ARG A 4 -39.55 36.03 -9.96
N ILE A 5 -39.19 36.47 -11.17
CA ILE A 5 -37.83 36.34 -11.72
C ILE A 5 -36.88 37.37 -11.09
N GLN A 6 -37.36 38.58 -10.79
CA GLN A 6 -36.55 39.61 -10.10
C GLN A 6 -36.19 39.22 -8.65
N LYS A 7 -37.05 38.48 -7.94
CA LYS A 7 -36.76 38.04 -6.57
C LYS A 7 -35.69 36.93 -6.51
N ALA A 8 -35.54 36.13 -7.58
CA ALA A 8 -34.51 35.11 -7.68
C ALA A 8 -33.09 35.67 -7.92
N ARG A 9 -32.98 36.85 -8.57
CA ARG A 9 -31.70 37.52 -8.83
C ARG A 9 -31.11 38.23 -7.62
N ASN A 10 -31.95 38.69 -6.69
CA ASN A 10 -31.49 39.30 -5.43
C ASN A 10 -30.93 38.27 -4.42
N ASN A 11 -31.05 36.97 -4.71
CA ASN A 11 -30.52 35.88 -3.91
C ASN A 11 -29.24 35.26 -4.49
N GLN A 12 -28.67 35.87 -5.53
CA GLN A 12 -27.36 35.52 -6.08
C GLN A 12 -26.30 36.35 -5.34
N SER A 13 -26.00 35.99 -4.10
CA SER A 13 -24.81 36.50 -3.42
C SER A 13 -23.59 35.95 -4.16
N GLY A 14 -22.97 36.79 -4.98
CA GLY A 14 -21.80 36.43 -5.77
C GLY A 14 -20.61 36.13 -4.88
N PHE A 15 -19.93 35.03 -5.20
CA PHE A 15 -18.63 34.65 -4.63
C PHE A 15 -17.64 35.79 -4.89
N THR A 16 -17.08 36.36 -3.83
CA THR A 16 -16.16 37.49 -3.97
C THR A 16 -14.82 37.01 -4.53
N LEU A 17 -14.14 37.85 -5.31
CA LEU A 17 -12.80 37.54 -5.80
C LEU A 17 -11.82 37.29 -4.64
N ILE A 18 -12.02 37.97 -3.50
CA ILE A 18 -11.22 37.80 -2.30
C ILE A 18 -11.47 36.44 -1.63
N GLU A 19 -12.69 35.92 -1.65
CA GLU A 19 -12.97 34.55 -1.19
C GLU A 19 -12.23 33.52 -2.03
N LEU A 20 -12.25 33.63 -3.37
CA LEU A 20 -11.49 32.69 -4.21
C LEU A 20 -9.99 32.82 -3.98
N LEU A 21 -9.51 34.05 -3.80
CA LEU A 21 -8.09 34.32 -3.56
C LEU A 21 -7.60 33.68 -2.25
N ILE A 22 -8.34 33.83 -1.14
CA ILE A 22 -7.95 33.25 0.13
C ILE A 22 -7.97 31.71 0.07
N VAL A 23 -8.95 31.12 -0.60
CA VAL A 23 -9.05 29.66 -0.74
C VAL A 23 -7.85 29.09 -1.48
N ILE A 24 -7.46 29.64 -2.63
CA ILE A 24 -6.31 29.13 -3.38
C ILE A 24 -4.99 29.36 -2.63
N VAL A 25 -4.90 30.43 -1.83
CA VAL A 25 -3.74 30.68 -0.95
C VAL A 25 -3.64 29.60 0.13
N ILE A 26 -4.75 29.30 0.81
CA ILE A 26 -4.79 28.25 1.84
C ILE A 26 -4.47 26.87 1.21
N LEU A 27 -5.09 26.53 0.08
CA LEU A 27 -4.80 25.28 -0.63
C LEU A 27 -3.33 25.22 -1.11
N GLY A 28 -2.75 26.33 -1.54
CA GLY A 28 -1.33 26.42 -1.89
C GLY A 28 -0.42 26.05 -0.73
N VAL A 29 -0.64 26.66 0.44
CA VAL A 29 0.17 26.37 1.65
C VAL A 29 -0.05 24.94 2.13
N LEU A 30 -1.30 24.47 2.23
CA LEU A 30 -1.62 23.12 2.68
C LEU A 30 -1.03 22.05 1.74
N SER A 31 -1.13 22.25 0.43
CA SER A 31 -0.61 21.29 -0.55
C SER A 31 0.91 21.09 -0.42
N GLY A 32 1.67 22.16 -0.14
CA GLY A 32 3.12 22.08 0.05
C GLY A 32 3.54 21.17 1.21
N ILE A 33 2.84 21.25 2.36
CA ILE A 33 3.15 20.45 3.55
C ILE A 33 2.73 18.98 3.33
N VAL A 34 1.56 18.76 2.71
CA VAL A 34 0.99 17.43 2.49
C VAL A 34 1.91 16.53 1.64
N VAL A 35 2.57 17.09 0.62
CA VAL A 35 3.45 16.30 -0.27
C VAL A 35 4.58 15.59 0.50
N PHE A 36 5.23 16.28 1.44
CA PHE A 36 6.31 15.68 2.24
C PHE A 36 5.77 14.69 3.27
N ALA A 37 4.63 15.02 3.89
CA ALA A 37 4.00 14.14 4.88
C ALA A 37 3.56 12.79 4.27
N VAL A 38 2.96 12.81 3.08
CA VAL A 38 2.46 11.60 2.40
C VAL A 38 3.61 10.70 1.95
N LYS A 39 4.71 11.26 1.43
CA LYS A 39 5.89 10.48 1.04
C LYS A 39 6.44 9.65 2.20
N GLY A 40 6.69 10.29 3.35
CA GLY A 40 7.20 9.57 4.53
C GLY A 40 6.22 8.54 5.12
N ILE A 41 4.91 8.69 4.94
CA ILE A 41 3.92 7.67 5.33
C ILE A 41 3.98 6.48 4.36
N THR A 42 4.08 6.75 3.07
CA THR A 42 4.11 5.72 2.02
C THR A 42 5.36 4.84 2.17
N ASP A 43 6.53 5.43 2.35
CA ASP A 43 7.80 4.69 2.50
C ASP A 43 7.76 3.73 3.72
N ARG A 44 7.22 4.20 4.84
CA ARG A 44 7.04 3.37 6.05
C ARG A 44 6.00 2.27 5.84
N GLY A 45 4.92 2.57 5.13
CA GLY A 45 3.90 1.60 4.77
C GLY A 45 4.44 0.50 3.87
N ASP A 46 5.24 0.86 2.87
CA ASP A 46 5.87 -0.10 1.96
C ASP A 46 6.89 -0.98 2.69
N LEU A 47 7.72 -0.40 3.57
CA LEU A 47 8.66 -1.16 4.40
C LEU A 47 7.95 -2.15 5.33
N ALA A 48 6.87 -1.71 6.00
CA ALA A 48 6.09 -2.56 6.89
C ALA A 48 5.39 -3.71 6.14
N ALA A 49 4.85 -3.41 4.96
CA ALA A 49 4.23 -4.40 4.09
C ALA A 49 5.25 -5.44 3.61
N CYS A 50 6.45 -5.00 3.22
CA CYS A 50 7.53 -5.88 2.79
C CYS A 50 7.97 -6.85 3.90
N LYS A 51 8.22 -6.33 5.11
CA LYS A 51 8.57 -7.17 6.26
C LYS A 51 7.49 -8.16 6.64
N THR A 52 6.23 -7.76 6.52
CA THR A 52 5.08 -8.63 6.81
C THR A 52 5.00 -9.75 5.77
N GLU A 53 5.16 -9.44 4.49
CA GLU A 53 5.13 -10.42 3.41
C GLU A 53 6.22 -11.49 3.57
N VAL A 54 7.47 -11.07 3.80
CA VAL A 54 8.60 -11.98 4.07
C VAL A 54 8.31 -12.88 5.28
N LYS A 55 7.87 -12.29 6.39
CA LYS A 55 7.54 -13.05 7.60
C LYS A 55 6.40 -14.04 7.38
N THR A 56 5.37 -13.66 6.61
CA THR A 56 4.25 -14.55 6.29
C THR A 56 4.73 -15.76 5.48
N ILE A 57 5.64 -15.56 4.53
CA ILE A 57 6.19 -16.65 3.71
C ILE A 57 7.10 -17.55 4.56
N ALA A 58 8.01 -16.97 5.36
CA ALA A 58 8.87 -17.75 6.25
C ALA A 58 8.07 -18.62 7.23
N VAL A 59 6.98 -18.09 7.82
CA VAL A 59 6.09 -18.87 8.69
C VAL A 59 5.37 -19.98 7.91
N ALA A 60 4.98 -19.73 6.66
CA ALA A 60 4.37 -20.75 5.81
C ALA A 60 5.36 -21.87 5.46
N GLU A 61 6.63 -21.54 5.19
CA GLU A 61 7.70 -22.50 4.96
C GLU A 61 7.97 -23.38 6.17
N GLU A 62 8.10 -22.79 7.37
CA GLU A 62 8.26 -23.54 8.62
C GLU A 62 7.04 -24.44 8.91
N ALA A 63 5.83 -23.97 8.61
CA ALA A 63 4.62 -24.78 8.73
C ALA A 63 4.61 -25.96 7.75
N HIS A 64 5.05 -25.75 6.50
CA HIS A 64 5.17 -26.81 5.51
C HIS A 64 6.22 -27.85 5.92
N PHE A 65 7.37 -27.40 6.40
CA PHE A 65 8.44 -28.25 6.87
C PHE A 65 7.97 -29.14 8.03
N ALA A 66 7.23 -28.58 8.98
CA ALA A 66 6.67 -29.33 10.11
C ALA A 66 5.56 -30.33 9.71
N LYS A 67 4.80 -30.04 8.65
CA LYS A 67 3.70 -30.89 8.14
C LYS A 67 4.21 -32.08 7.32
N THR A 68 5.36 -31.95 6.68
CA THR A 68 5.88 -32.94 5.72
C THR A 68 6.85 -33.91 6.40
N THR A 69 6.81 -35.21 6.05
CA THR A 69 7.74 -36.22 6.57
C THR A 69 8.34 -37.04 5.42
N PRO A 70 9.68 -37.00 5.20
CA PRO A 70 10.66 -36.15 5.90
C PRO A 70 10.41 -34.66 5.64
N GLY A 71 10.84 -33.80 6.57
CA GLY A 71 10.65 -32.35 6.46
C GLY A 71 11.26 -31.79 5.18
N ALA A 72 10.50 -30.94 4.48
CA ALA A 72 10.90 -30.34 3.23
C ALA A 72 10.35 -28.92 3.13
N TYR A 73 11.06 -28.05 2.42
CA TYR A 73 10.57 -26.73 2.05
C TYR A 73 9.78 -26.81 0.74
N ALA A 74 9.03 -25.75 0.44
CA ALA A 74 8.21 -25.67 -0.77
C ALA A 74 8.41 -24.31 -1.44
N ASP A 75 8.21 -24.26 -2.75
CA ASP A 75 8.10 -22.99 -3.44
C ASP A 75 6.75 -22.31 -3.13
N LEU A 76 6.58 -21.07 -3.59
CA LEU A 76 5.34 -20.32 -3.40
C LEU A 76 4.09 -21.09 -3.89
N ALA A 77 4.22 -21.86 -4.98
CA ALA A 77 3.13 -22.65 -5.52
C ALA A 77 2.77 -23.83 -4.61
N GLY A 78 3.77 -24.52 -4.06
CA GLY A 78 3.60 -25.58 -3.07
C GLY A 78 2.90 -25.07 -1.82
N LEU A 79 3.34 -23.93 -1.28
CA LEU A 79 2.73 -23.31 -0.11
C LEU A 79 1.25 -22.92 -0.32
N VAL A 80 0.90 -22.49 -1.53
CA VAL A 80 -0.51 -22.22 -1.90
C VAL A 80 -1.31 -23.51 -2.02
N THR A 81 -0.73 -24.54 -2.63
CA THR A 81 -1.37 -25.85 -2.81
C THR A 81 -1.66 -26.50 -1.45
N ASP A 82 -0.76 -26.32 -0.49
CA ASP A 82 -0.91 -26.81 0.88
C ASP A 82 -1.84 -25.96 1.77
N GLY A 83 -2.37 -24.86 1.24
CA GLY A 83 -3.26 -23.95 1.96
C GLY A 83 -2.58 -23.09 3.02
N LEU A 84 -1.24 -23.00 2.98
CA LEU A 84 -0.43 -22.20 3.91
C LEU A 84 -0.27 -20.76 3.44
N LEU A 85 -0.38 -20.52 2.12
CA LEU A 85 -0.45 -19.19 1.51
C LEU A 85 -1.73 -19.03 0.69
N ARG A 86 -2.26 -17.81 0.68
CA ARG A 86 -3.40 -17.47 -0.18
C ARG A 86 -2.91 -17.25 -1.62
N PRO A 87 -3.64 -17.71 -2.65
CA PRO A 87 -3.26 -17.46 -4.04
C PRO A 87 -3.26 -15.95 -4.35
N GLY A 88 -2.24 -15.50 -5.08
CA GLY A 88 -2.10 -14.13 -5.55
C GLY A 88 -0.64 -13.73 -5.79
N PRO A 89 -0.40 -12.65 -6.54
CA PRO A 89 0.95 -12.14 -6.70
C PRO A 89 1.46 -11.52 -5.38
N THR A 90 2.67 -11.90 -5.01
CA THR A 90 3.49 -11.25 -3.97
C THR A 90 3.94 -9.88 -4.45
N LYS A 91 3.97 -8.86 -3.57
CA LYS A 91 4.42 -7.51 -3.97
C LYS A 91 5.95 -7.39 -3.92
N TYR A 92 6.59 -8.04 -2.95
CA TYR A 92 8.01 -7.86 -2.64
C TYR A 92 8.85 -9.13 -2.75
N VAL A 93 8.26 -10.30 -2.55
CA VAL A 93 8.94 -11.59 -2.72
C VAL A 93 8.84 -12.08 -4.16
N LEU A 94 9.97 -12.50 -4.74
CA LEU A 94 10.06 -13.08 -6.08
C LEU A 94 9.84 -14.58 -6.06
N SER A 95 10.50 -15.28 -5.14
CA SER A 95 10.42 -16.73 -5.00
C SER A 95 10.76 -17.19 -3.58
N ALA A 96 10.32 -18.40 -3.25
CA ALA A 96 10.71 -19.15 -2.07
C ALA A 96 11.37 -20.46 -2.55
N SER A 97 12.48 -20.87 -1.94
CA SER A 97 13.28 -22.00 -2.38
C SER A 97 12.82 -23.29 -1.71
N ALA A 98 12.33 -24.24 -2.52
CA ALA A 98 12.00 -25.58 -2.03
C ALA A 98 13.22 -26.39 -1.54
N THR A 99 14.45 -25.90 -1.76
CA THR A 99 15.67 -26.62 -1.39
C THR A 99 16.09 -26.31 0.04
N ASP A 100 16.01 -25.03 0.43
CA ASP A 100 16.61 -24.50 1.67
C ASP A 100 15.73 -23.48 2.39
N GLY A 101 14.52 -23.19 1.90
CA GLY A 101 13.63 -22.19 2.49
C GLY A 101 14.09 -20.75 2.28
N SER A 102 15.07 -20.50 1.39
CA SER A 102 15.54 -19.14 1.13
C SER A 102 14.53 -18.32 0.34
N ILE A 103 14.31 -17.07 0.77
CA ILE A 103 13.40 -16.12 0.13
C ILE A 103 14.20 -15.20 -0.80
N ALA A 104 13.82 -15.14 -2.08
CA ALA A 104 14.39 -14.19 -3.02
C ALA A 104 13.48 -12.96 -3.15
N MET A 105 14.07 -11.76 -3.03
CA MET A 105 13.35 -10.49 -3.09
C MET A 105 13.28 -9.93 -4.52
N LYS A 106 12.20 -9.22 -4.86
CA LYS A 106 12.07 -8.47 -6.12
C LYS A 106 13.00 -7.26 -6.14
N ALA A 107 13.39 -6.81 -7.33
CA ALA A 107 14.17 -5.58 -7.48
C ALA A 107 13.37 -4.35 -6.96
N GLY A 108 14.05 -3.41 -6.31
CA GLY A 108 13.44 -2.16 -5.84
C GLY A 108 12.64 -2.28 -4.54
N VAL A 109 12.89 -3.29 -3.70
CA VAL A 109 12.32 -3.36 -2.35
C VAL A 109 12.74 -2.15 -1.48
N PRO A 110 11.88 -1.71 -0.55
CA PRO A 110 12.20 -0.62 0.38
C PRO A 110 13.49 -0.89 1.16
N VAL A 111 14.29 0.16 1.36
CA VAL A 111 15.53 0.07 2.14
C VAL A 111 15.24 -0.44 3.56
N GLY A 112 15.99 -1.45 4.01
CA GLY A 112 15.81 -2.10 5.31
C GLY A 112 14.73 -3.18 5.33
N CYS A 113 14.21 -3.60 4.18
CA CYS A 113 13.53 -4.87 4.01
C CYS A 113 14.51 -5.92 3.46
N ASP A 114 14.78 -6.95 4.25
CA ASP A 114 15.62 -8.11 3.92
C ASP A 114 14.75 -9.38 3.83
N ALA A 115 15.34 -10.44 3.28
CA ALA A 115 14.68 -11.72 3.08
C ALA A 115 14.44 -12.51 4.39
N GLY A 116 14.78 -11.92 5.55
CA GLY A 116 14.92 -12.64 6.82
C GLY A 116 16.37 -13.02 7.09
#